data_AF-A0A254QP62-F1
#
_entry.id   AF-A0A254QP62-F1
#
_cell.length_a   1.000
_cell.length_b   1.000
_cell.length_c   1.000
_cell.angle_alpha   90.00
_cell.angle_beta   90.00
_cell.angle_gamma   90.00
#
_symmetry.space_group_name_H-M   'P 1'
#
loop_
_entity.id
_entity.type
_entity.pdbx_description
1 polymer ?
#
loop_
_entity_poly.entity_id
_entity_poly.type
_entity_poly.pdbx_seq_one_letter_code
_entity_poly.pdbx_strand_id
1 'polypeptide(L)' 'MEYVKDLTGKLCLFYGTADDNVHPSNTHQLIAALDRANKPYRLYVGVDQGHAGLRQDR' A
#
# COMPACT_ATOMS: atom_id res chain seq x y z
N MET A 1 0.50 -0.25 -13.73
CA MET A 1 0.67 0.93 -12.87
C MET A 1 1.38 2.03 -13.65
N GLU A 2 0.64 2.77 -14.47
CA GLU A 2 1.19 3.71 -15.48
C GLU A 2 1.75 5.01 -14.87
N TYR A 3 1.12 5.51 -13.82
CA TYR A 3 1.39 6.84 -13.25
C TYR A 3 2.41 6.85 -12.09
N VAL A 4 3.03 5.71 -11.78
CA VAL A 4 3.97 5.60 -10.65
C VAL A 4 5.18 6.52 -10.81
N LYS A 5 5.65 6.71 -12.06
CA LYS A 5 6.74 7.63 -12.39
C LYS A 5 6.45 9.08 -11.98
N ASP A 6 5.18 9.47 -11.98
CA ASP A 6 4.71 10.83 -11.72
C ASP A 6 4.44 11.08 -10.22
N LEU A 7 4.68 10.07 -9.36
CA LEU A 7 4.54 10.23 -7.91
C LEU A 7 5.46 11.35 -7.41
N THR A 8 4.82 12.36 -6.83
CA THR A 8 5.44 13.46 -6.09
C THR A 8 4.94 13.41 -4.64
N GLY A 9 5.79 13.81 -3.70
CA GLY A 9 5.46 13.77 -2.27
C GLY A 9 5.75 12.43 -1.58
N LYS A 10 5.19 12.26 -0.38
CA LYS A 10 5.41 11.08 0.48
C LYS A 10 4.19 10.17 0.42
N LEU A 11 4.39 8.91 0.06
CA LEU A 11 3.35 7.90 0.01
C LEU A 11 3.43 6.98 1.24
N CYS A 12 2.29 6.78 1.89
CA CYS A 12 2.09 5.76 2.92
C CYS A 12 1.04 4.78 2.42
N LEU A 13 1.35 3.49 2.47
CA LEU A 13 0.46 2.40 2.12
C LEU A 13 0.09 1.61 3.37
N PHE A 14 -1.18 1.24 3.46
CA PHE A 14 -1.70 0.30 4.45
C PHE A 14 -2.69 -0.64 3.77
N TYR A 15 -2.63 -1.92 4.12
CA TYR A 15 -3.67 -2.88 3.78
C TYR A 15 -3.77 -3.96 4.87
N GLY A 16 -4.96 -4.51 5.03
CA GLY A 16 -5.21 -5.68 5.87
C GLY A 16 -4.96 -6.97 5.09
N THR A 17 -4.32 -7.97 5.70
CA THR A 17 -4.02 -9.25 5.02
C THR A 17 -5.26 -10.10 4.77
N ALA A 18 -6.38 -9.80 5.42
CA ALA A 18 -7.66 -10.49 5.31
C ALA A 18 -8.75 -9.61 4.66
N ASP A 19 -8.37 -8.54 3.94
CA ASP A 19 -9.32 -7.69 3.20
C ASP A 19 -9.82 -8.43 1.94
N ASP A 20 -11.09 -8.78 1.93
CA ASP A 20 -11.81 -9.44 0.84
C ASP A 20 -12.50 -8.45 -0.12
N ASN A 21 -12.64 -7.19 0.28
CA ASN A 21 -13.22 -6.12 -0.53
C ASN A 21 -12.16 -5.49 -1.47
N VAL A 22 -10.97 -5.23 -0.93
CA VAL A 22 -9.81 -4.75 -1.70
C VAL A 22 -8.63 -5.69 -1.47
N HIS A 23 -8.54 -6.70 -2.32
CA HIS A 23 -7.57 -7.77 -2.14
C HIS A 23 -6.10 -7.26 -2.09
N PRO A 24 -5.26 -7.75 -1.15
CA PRO A 24 -3.86 -7.35 -0.99
C PRO A 24 -2.98 -7.36 -2.24
N SER A 25 -3.31 -8.25 -3.20
CA SER A 25 -2.61 -8.35 -4.49
C SER A 25 -2.60 -7.04 -5.27
N ASN A 26 -3.60 -6.18 -5.11
CA ASN A 26 -3.62 -4.86 -5.74
C ASN A 26 -2.50 -3.98 -5.18
N THR A 27 -2.32 -3.99 -3.87
CA THR A 27 -1.24 -3.25 -3.20
C THR A 27 0.13 -3.84 -3.54
N HIS A 28 0.24 -5.17 -3.67
CA HIS A 28 1.48 -5.82 -4.14
C HIS A 28 1.89 -5.37 -5.55
N GLN A 29 0.94 -5.23 -6.48
CA GLN A 29 1.21 -4.71 -7.82
C GLN A 29 1.74 -3.26 -7.78
N LEU A 30 1.20 -2.44 -6.87
CA LEU A 30 1.67 -1.07 -6.68
C LEU A 30 3.09 -1.03 -6.10
N ILE A 31 3.36 -1.85 -5.07
CA ILE A 31 4.69 -2.01 -4.46
C ILE A 31 5.73 -2.40 -5.51
N ALA A 32 5.46 -3.44 -6.30
CA ALA A 32 6.37 -3.89 -7.35
C ALA A 32 6.61 -2.82 -8.43
N ALA A 33 5.65 -1.93 -8.68
CA ALA A 33 5.81 -0.82 -9.60
C ALA A 33 6.62 0.34 -8.98
N LEU A 34 6.38 0.66 -7.71
CA LEU A 34 7.14 1.66 -6.95
C LEU A 34 8.61 1.26 -6.83
N ASP A 35 8.90 -0.01 -6.52
CA ASP A 35 10.25 -0.55 -6.43
C ASP A 35 10.98 -0.45 -7.77
N ARG A 36 10.35 -0.88 -8.87
CA ARG A 36 10.93 -0.76 -10.23
C ARG A 36 11.19 0.68 -10.66
N ALA A 37 10.39 1.62 -10.17
CA ALA A 37 10.55 3.05 -10.45
C ALA A 37 11.47 3.76 -9.43
N ASN A 38 12.05 3.04 -8.48
CA ASN A 38 12.85 3.57 -7.37
C ASN A 38 12.16 4.72 -6.62
N LYS A 39 10.85 4.56 -6.36
CA LYS A 39 10.03 5.56 -5.65
C LYS A 39 9.87 5.17 -4.18
N PRO A 40 10.21 6.05 -3.22
CA PRO A 40 10.11 5.74 -1.80
C PRO A 40 8.66 5.72 -1.32
N TYR A 41 8.34 4.80 -0.43
CA TYR A 41 7.06 4.70 0.27
C TYR A 41 7.26 4.14 1.68
N ARG A 42 6.25 4.31 2.53
CA ARG A 42 6.13 3.56 3.79
C ARG A 42 5.04 2.52 3.63
N LEU A 43 5.25 1.34 4.21
CA LEU A 43 4.29 0.27 4.19
C LEU A 43 3.98 -0.19 5.61
N TYR A 44 2.69 -0.31 5.90
CA TYR A 44 2.17 -0.96 7.09
C TYR A 44 1.25 -2.11 6.65
N VAL A 45 1.36 -3.23 7.35
CA VAL A 45 0.56 -4.43 7.05
C VAL A 45 -0.24 -4.79 8.31
N GLY A 46 -1.56 -4.79 8.18
CA GLY A 46 -2.47 -5.22 9.24
C GLY A 46 -2.71 -6.73 9.17
N VAL A 47 -2.00 -7.51 9.98
CA VAL A 47 -2.18 -8.97 10.05
C VAL A 47 -3.58 -9.29 10.59
N ASP A 48 -4.29 -10.19 9.90
CA ASP A 48 -5.66 -10.62 10.18
C ASP A 48 -6.71 -9.49 10.21
N GLN A 49 -6.39 -8.36 9.58
CA GLN A 49 -7.32 -7.25 9.42
C GLN A 49 -8.01 -7.33 8.06
N GLY A 50 -9.32 -7.10 8.05
CA GLY A 50 -10.13 -6.92 6.84
C GLY A 50 -10.00 -5.49 6.28
N HIS A 51 -11.10 -4.96 5.76
CA HIS A 51 -11.16 -3.57 5.29
C HIS A 51 -11.04 -2.57 6.44
N ALA A 52 -9.81 -2.09 6.68
CA ALA A 52 -9.46 -1.26 7.83
C ALA A 52 -8.47 -0.15 7.43
N GLY A 53 -8.27 0.79 8.36
CA GLY A 53 -7.27 1.85 8.24
C GLY A 53 -6.14 1.69 9.28
N LEU A 54 -5.05 2.43 9.07
CA LEU A 54 -4.01 2.63 10.07
C LEU A 54 -4.63 3.13 11.38
N ARG A 55 -4.35 2.45 12.50
CA ARG A 55 -4.63 2.97 13.83
C ARG A 55 -3.85 4.27 14.03
N GLN A 56 -4.55 5.35 14.36
CA GLN A 56 -3.97 6.70 14.53
C GLN A 56 -3.75 7.06 16.01
N ASP A 57 -4.16 6.16 16.88
CA ASP A 57 -4.12 6.26 18.32
C ASP A 57 -2.65 6.32 18.79
N ARG A 58 -2.32 7.45 19.43
CA ARG A 58 -1.05 7.75 20.11
C ARG A 58 -1.21 7.55 21.60
#